data_AF-A0A9W6RXD8-F1
#
_entry.id   AF-A0A9W6RXD8-F1
#
_cell.length_a   1.000
_cell.length_b   1.000
_cell.length_c   1.000
_cell.angle_alpha   90.00
_cell.angle_beta   90.00
_cell.angle_gamma   90.00
#
_symmetry.space_group_name_H-M   'P 1'
#
loop_
_entity.id
_entity.type
_entity.pdbx_description
1 polymer ?
#
loop_
_entity_poly.entity_id
_entity_poly.type
_entity_poly.pdbx_seq_one_letter_code
_entity_poly.pdbx_strand_id
1 'polypeptide(L)'
;MSLTGEVRQQVVGVMELSAQARESVDEAGELLDSAARRLTDVLTASRDPQAAQAVRSLLLAQERLAEIAGLFGWVASELPVFLSRLDQAPGAPAGAGPAVTTSHRRSGEKGTAVSRPGRPEEPEAPEEKSFMGWWGTRSREVADAGTAESVIGEAADRLLTGGPRGVAIRFGKGEREQAPLRIYIDTSAGRAAVSWQGSAGVESGVDPDEALVVEEHPKRPPVTIPPERARVTPATAIRAAREYVETGRRPTCLNWNADPPPSRVEEIRSGEA
;
A
#
# COMPACT_ATOMS: atom_id res chain seq x y z
N MET A 1 -36.57 -8.27 11.26
CA MET A 1 -35.92 -6.98 10.94
C MET A 1 -35.56 -7.02 9.47
N SER A 2 -35.90 -5.98 8.69
CA SER A 2 -35.58 -5.97 7.25
C SER A 2 -34.09 -5.66 7.06
N LEU A 3 -33.40 -6.44 6.23
CA LEU A 3 -32.00 -6.23 5.80
C LEU A 3 -31.76 -4.77 5.35
N THR A 4 -32.78 -4.13 4.78
CA THR A 4 -32.72 -2.72 4.36
C THR A 4 -32.52 -1.74 5.51
N GLY A 5 -33.04 -2.07 6.71
CA GLY A 5 -32.91 -1.21 7.89
C GLY A 5 -31.52 -1.23 8.51
N GLU A 6 -30.88 -2.40 8.54
CA GLU A 6 -29.54 -2.58 9.08
C GLU A 6 -28.46 -1.98 8.16
N VAL A 7 -28.60 -2.17 6.85
CA VAL A 7 -27.75 -1.51 5.84
C VAL A 7 -27.88 0.01 5.93
N ARG A 8 -29.11 0.54 6.10
CA ARG A 8 -29.31 1.99 6.26
C ARG A 8 -28.60 2.54 7.50
N GLN A 9 -28.65 1.81 8.61
CA GLN A 9 -28.03 2.25 9.86
C GLN A 9 -26.50 2.19 9.79
N GLN A 10 -25.94 1.18 9.13
CA GLN A 10 -24.49 1.11 8.84
C GLN A 10 -24.04 2.26 7.93
N VAL A 11 -24.82 2.58 6.89
CA VAL A 11 -24.48 3.67 5.97
C VAL A 11 -24.56 5.04 6.66
N VAL A 12 -25.54 5.27 7.53
CA VAL A 12 -25.60 6.49 8.34
C VAL A 12 -24.35 6.62 9.23
N GLY A 13 -23.94 5.52 9.89
CA GLY A 13 -22.72 5.52 10.70
C GLY A 13 -21.45 5.80 9.89
N VAL A 14 -21.35 5.27 8.67
CA VAL A 14 -20.23 5.56 7.76
C VAL A 14 -20.24 7.02 7.31
N MET A 15 -21.41 7.62 7.08
CA MET A 15 -21.49 9.05 6.74
C MET A 15 -21.11 9.96 7.90
N GLU A 16 -21.50 9.64 9.13
CA GLU A 16 -21.09 10.39 10.33
C GLU A 16 -19.58 10.31 10.55
N LEU A 17 -18.99 9.12 10.42
CA LEU A 17 -17.54 8.94 10.48
C LEU A 17 -16.81 9.68 9.34
N SER A 18 -17.39 9.71 8.14
CA SER A 18 -16.83 10.44 7.00
C SER A 18 -16.91 11.95 7.20
N ALA A 19 -17.97 12.46 7.84
CA ALA A 19 -18.11 13.87 8.18
C ALA A 19 -17.09 14.29 9.24
N GLN A 20 -16.91 13.49 10.29
CA GLN A 20 -15.88 13.72 11.32
C GLN A 20 -14.46 13.63 10.74
N ALA A 21 -14.20 12.67 9.85
CA ALA A 21 -12.92 12.56 9.17
C ALA A 21 -12.66 13.79 8.30
N ARG A 22 -13.67 14.31 7.60
CA ARG A 22 -13.56 15.53 6.80
C ARG A 22 -13.26 16.76 7.66
N GLU A 23 -13.98 16.95 8.76
CA GLU A 23 -13.73 18.05 9.70
C GLU A 23 -12.30 17.99 10.25
N SER A 24 -11.83 16.80 10.64
CA SER A 24 -10.44 16.61 11.08
C SER A 24 -9.41 16.88 9.99
N VAL A 25 -9.70 16.56 8.73
CA VAL A 25 -8.83 16.87 7.59
C VAL A 25 -8.82 18.36 7.29
N ASP A 26 -9.97 19.04 7.37
CA ASP A 26 -10.07 20.49 7.19
C ASP A 26 -9.29 21.24 8.29
N GLU A 27 -9.43 20.84 9.57
CA GLU A 27 -8.65 21.37 10.69
C GLU A 27 -7.14 21.14 10.51
N ALA A 28 -6.74 19.95 10.06
CA ALA A 28 -5.34 19.64 9.75
C ALA A 28 -4.81 20.52 8.60
N GLY A 29 -5.65 20.81 7.61
CA GLY A 29 -5.35 21.72 6.51
C GLY A 29 -5.09 23.15 6.99
N GLU A 30 -5.92 23.68 7.91
CA GLU A 30 -5.72 25.02 8.48
C GLU A 30 -4.44 25.12 9.32
N LEU A 31 -4.14 24.09 10.12
CA LEU A 31 -2.90 24.02 10.90
C LEU A 31 -1.67 23.99 9.99
N LEU A 32 -1.73 23.26 8.89
CA LEU A 32 -0.65 23.21 7.91
C LEU A 32 -0.50 24.52 7.14
N ASP A 33 -1.58 25.19 6.75
CA ASP A 33 -1.53 26.50 6.09
C ASP A 33 -0.92 27.57 7.03
N SER A 34 -1.30 27.53 8.31
CA SER A 34 -0.72 28.38 9.35
C SER A 34 0.77 28.09 9.57
N ALA A 35 1.17 26.82 9.63
CA ALA A 35 2.56 26.40 9.74
C ALA A 35 3.38 26.78 8.50
N ALA A 36 2.81 26.59 7.30
CA ALA A 36 3.43 26.93 6.02
C ALA A 36 3.72 28.42 5.91
N ARG A 37 2.77 29.30 6.28
CA ARG A 37 3.00 30.75 6.31
C ARG A 37 4.12 31.13 7.27
N ARG A 38 4.05 30.66 8.52
CA ARG A 38 5.07 30.97 9.55
C ARG A 38 6.46 30.49 9.15
N LEU A 39 6.56 29.29 8.59
CA LEU A 39 7.84 28.72 8.14
C LEU A 39 8.35 29.44 6.89
N THR A 40 7.48 29.80 5.94
CA THR A 40 7.88 30.57 4.75
C THR A 40 8.47 31.91 5.17
N ASP A 41 7.85 32.63 6.10
CA ASP A 41 8.37 33.93 6.59
C ASP A 41 9.74 33.79 7.25
N VAL A 42 9.93 32.76 8.08
CA VAL A 42 11.21 32.49 8.76
C VAL A 42 12.30 32.05 7.78
N LEU A 43 11.96 31.26 6.76
CA LEU A 43 12.94 30.62 5.88
C LEU A 43 13.32 31.50 4.69
N THR A 44 12.45 32.42 4.27
CA THR A 44 12.80 33.48 3.30
C THR A 44 13.95 34.37 3.83
N ALA A 45 14.08 34.47 5.16
CA ALA A 45 15.20 35.17 5.81
C ALA A 45 16.49 34.33 5.94
N SER A 46 16.41 32.99 5.87
CA SER A 46 17.49 32.09 6.31
C SER A 46 18.51 31.68 5.23
N ARG A 47 18.21 31.85 3.92
CA ARG A 47 19.06 31.38 2.79
C ARG A 47 19.57 29.93 2.90
N ASP A 48 18.91 29.07 3.68
CA ASP A 48 19.33 27.69 3.93
C ASP A 48 18.66 26.73 2.91
N PRO A 49 19.42 25.93 2.15
CA PRO A 49 18.88 24.96 1.21
C PRO A 49 18.06 23.83 1.87
N GLN A 50 18.40 23.39 3.10
CA GLN A 50 17.62 22.35 3.80
C GLN A 50 16.25 22.87 4.23
N ALA A 51 16.19 24.12 4.68
CA ALA A 51 14.94 24.82 4.96
C ALA A 51 14.03 24.91 3.71
N ALA A 52 14.61 25.24 2.55
CA ALA A 52 13.86 25.30 1.29
C ALA A 52 13.31 23.93 0.86
N GLN A 53 13.95 22.83 1.24
CA GLN A 53 13.45 21.48 0.99
C GLN A 53 12.34 21.10 1.97
N ALA A 54 12.47 21.45 3.25
CA ALA A 54 11.43 21.24 4.24
C ALA A 54 10.11 21.96 3.88
N VAL A 55 10.19 23.21 3.39
CA VAL A 55 9.00 23.95 2.90
C VAL A 55 8.36 23.26 1.71
N ARG A 56 9.16 22.78 0.75
CA ARG A 56 8.63 22.03 -0.41
C ARG A 56 7.91 20.76 -0.01
N SER A 57 8.46 20.00 0.94
CA SER A 57 7.79 18.81 1.49
C SER A 57 6.48 19.16 2.20
N LEU A 58 6.43 20.29 2.92
CA LEU A 58 5.23 20.74 3.61
C LEU A 58 4.13 21.19 2.64
N LEU A 59 4.49 21.89 1.56
CA LEU A 59 3.56 22.26 0.49
C LEU A 59 3.02 21.03 -0.26
N LEU A 60 3.86 20.04 -0.54
CA LEU A 60 3.44 18.76 -1.12
C LEU A 60 2.47 18.01 -0.20
N ALA A 61 2.71 18.01 1.11
CA ALA A 61 1.80 17.41 2.08
C ALA A 61 0.44 18.13 2.12
N GLN A 62 0.42 19.45 1.99
CA GLN A 62 -0.81 20.25 1.91
C GLN A 62 -1.63 19.91 0.66
N GLU A 63 -0.97 19.77 -0.50
CA GLU A 63 -1.63 19.38 -1.75
C GLU A 63 -2.26 17.98 -1.64
N ARG A 64 -1.54 17.02 -1.04
CA ARG A 64 -2.06 15.66 -0.80
C ARG A 64 -3.25 15.65 0.15
N LEU A 65 -3.23 16.46 1.21
CA LEU A 65 -4.37 16.56 2.11
C LEU A 65 -5.60 17.19 1.44
N ALA A 66 -5.40 18.17 0.55
CA ALA A 66 -6.49 18.74 -0.25
C ALA A 66 -7.10 17.72 -1.22
N GLU A 67 -6.28 16.87 -1.86
CA GLU A 67 -6.77 15.75 -2.69
C GLU A 67 -7.62 14.77 -1.86
N ILE A 68 -7.13 14.39 -0.68
CA ILE A 68 -7.83 13.47 0.24
C ILE A 68 -9.15 14.09 0.72
N ALA A 69 -9.16 15.37 1.10
CA ALA A 69 -10.38 16.11 1.46
C ALA A 69 -11.40 16.12 0.33
N GLY A 70 -10.93 16.31 -0.92
CA GLY A 70 -11.75 16.25 -2.12
C GLY A 70 -12.43 14.89 -2.33
N LEU A 71 -11.72 13.79 -2.05
CA LEU A 71 -12.29 12.43 -2.11
C LEU A 71 -13.41 12.23 -1.07
N PHE A 72 -13.24 12.71 0.16
CA PHE A 72 -14.29 12.68 1.17
C PHE A 72 -15.51 13.52 0.75
N GLY A 73 -15.27 14.69 0.14
CA GLY A 73 -16.34 15.52 -0.43
C GLY A 73 -17.12 14.81 -1.54
N TRP A 74 -16.43 14.11 -2.44
CA TRP A 74 -17.05 13.32 -3.50
C TRP A 74 -17.90 12.18 -2.95
N VAL A 75 -17.37 11.38 -2.02
CA VAL A 75 -18.11 10.28 -1.36
C VAL A 75 -19.36 10.80 -0.66
N ALA A 76 -19.26 11.91 0.08
CA ALA A 76 -20.40 12.53 0.75
C ALA A 76 -21.50 13.01 -0.22
N SER A 77 -21.14 13.36 -1.47
CA SER A 77 -22.09 13.81 -2.49
C SER A 77 -22.74 12.68 -3.29
N GLU A 78 -22.00 11.61 -3.58
CA GLU A 78 -22.48 10.49 -4.42
C GLU A 78 -23.24 9.43 -3.63
N LEU A 79 -22.88 9.20 -2.35
CA LEU A 79 -23.51 8.18 -1.53
C LEU A 79 -25.04 8.41 -1.36
N PRO A 80 -25.53 9.64 -1.08
CA PRO A 80 -26.96 9.91 -1.00
C PRO A 80 -27.70 9.66 -2.33
N VAL A 81 -27.05 9.94 -3.46
CA VAL A 81 -27.60 9.70 -4.81
C VAL A 81 -27.71 8.21 -5.07
N PHE A 82 -26.68 7.44 -4.70
CA PHE A 82 -26.68 5.98 -4.81
C PHE A 82 -27.77 5.34 -3.94
N LEU A 83 -27.91 5.76 -2.69
CA LEU A 83 -28.97 5.29 -1.79
C LEU A 83 -30.37 5.62 -2.31
N SER A 84 -30.56 6.81 -2.88
CA SER A 84 -31.83 7.21 -3.48
C SER A 84 -32.19 6.36 -4.70
N ARG A 85 -31.21 5.89 -5.47
CA ARG A 85 -31.41 4.95 -6.59
C ARG A 85 -31.75 3.55 -6.11
N LEU A 86 -31.16 3.11 -4.99
CA LEU A 86 -31.49 1.84 -4.34
C LEU A 86 -32.94 1.80 -3.84
N ASP A 87 -33.43 2.89 -3.24
CA ASP A 87 -34.83 3.00 -2.79
C ASP A 87 -35.83 3.04 -3.97
N GLN A 88 -35.39 3.35 -5.19
CA GLN A 88 -36.21 3.39 -6.41
C GLN A 88 -36.18 2.09 -7.23
N ALA A 89 -35.34 1.12 -6.87
CA ALA A 89 -35.26 -0.15 -7.59
C ALA A 89 -36.50 -1.03 -7.25
N PRO A 90 -37.32 -1.44 -8.24
CA PRO A 90 -38.43 -2.35 -7.98
C PRO A 90 -37.89 -3.70 -7.48
N GLY A 91 -38.45 -4.19 -6.37
CA GLY A 91 -37.98 -5.37 -5.67
C GLY A 91 -37.84 -6.59 -6.56
N ALA A 92 -36.61 -6.92 -6.93
CA ALA A 92 -36.26 -8.24 -7.46
C ALA A 92 -36.39 -9.28 -6.32
N PRO A 93 -36.92 -10.48 -6.59
CA PRO A 93 -37.09 -11.51 -5.56
C PRO A 93 -35.74 -11.86 -4.95
N ALA A 94 -35.72 -11.94 -3.61
CA ALA A 94 -34.54 -12.20 -2.79
C ALA A 94 -33.87 -13.53 -3.15
N GLY A 95 -32.96 -13.50 -4.12
CA GLY A 95 -31.90 -14.49 -4.25
C GLY A 95 -30.89 -14.24 -3.15
N ALA A 96 -30.68 -15.23 -2.29
CA ALA A 96 -29.80 -15.16 -1.12
C ALA A 96 -28.39 -14.66 -1.51
N GLY A 97 -28.13 -13.38 -1.20
CA GLY A 97 -26.77 -12.84 -1.15
C GLY A 97 -26.04 -13.35 0.10
N PRO A 98 -24.70 -13.42 0.06
CA PRO A 98 -23.91 -14.05 1.12
C PRO A 98 -24.02 -13.24 2.41
N ALA A 99 -24.42 -13.92 3.49
CA ALA A 99 -24.43 -13.36 4.83
C ALA A 99 -22.99 -13.14 5.30
N VAL A 100 -22.59 -11.88 5.48
CA VAL A 100 -21.35 -11.51 6.16
C VAL A 100 -21.48 -11.93 7.63
N THR A 101 -20.82 -13.03 7.99
CA THR A 101 -20.83 -13.57 9.35
C THR A 101 -19.55 -13.12 10.05
N THR A 102 -19.63 -12.12 10.93
CA THR A 102 -18.53 -11.78 11.85
C THR A 102 -18.47 -12.84 12.94
N SER A 103 -17.54 -13.81 12.84
CA SER A 103 -17.36 -14.83 13.88
C SER A 103 -16.32 -14.40 14.91
N HIS A 104 -16.78 -14.12 16.13
CA HIS A 104 -15.96 -14.18 17.33
C HIS A 104 -15.77 -15.65 17.72
N ARG A 105 -14.55 -16.17 17.57
CA ARG A 105 -14.22 -17.56 17.92
C ARG A 105 -13.93 -17.68 19.43
N ARG A 106 -14.89 -18.20 20.19
CA ARG A 106 -14.70 -18.72 21.56
C ARG A 106 -14.61 -20.24 21.50
N SER A 107 -13.55 -20.77 22.10
CA SER A 107 -13.22 -22.18 22.33
C SER A 107 -14.41 -23.07 22.72
N GLY A 108 -14.47 -24.29 22.16
CA GLY A 108 -15.35 -25.36 22.60
C GLY A 108 -15.29 -26.62 21.71
N GLU A 109 -15.05 -27.77 22.35
CA GLU A 109 -14.73 -29.11 21.85
C GLU A 109 -15.83 -29.87 21.06
N LYS A 110 -15.35 -30.87 20.29
CA LYS A 110 -15.89 -32.23 19.97
C LYS A 110 -17.19 -32.42 19.14
N GLY A 111 -16.98 -32.87 17.89
CA GLY A 111 -17.30 -34.24 17.44
C GLY A 111 -18.72 -34.55 16.95
N THR A 112 -18.87 -34.87 15.65
CA THR A 112 -19.33 -36.18 15.14
C THR A 112 -19.43 -36.16 13.60
N ALA A 113 -18.85 -37.18 12.97
CA ALA A 113 -18.94 -37.43 11.54
C ALA A 113 -20.28 -38.07 11.19
N VAL A 114 -20.95 -37.56 10.16
CA VAL A 114 -22.10 -38.21 9.52
C VAL A 114 -21.87 -38.16 8.01
N SER A 115 -21.65 -39.33 7.41
CA SER A 115 -21.62 -39.51 5.96
C SER A 115 -23.01 -39.28 5.38
N ARG A 116 -23.13 -38.37 4.40
CA ARG A 116 -24.35 -38.18 3.58
C ARG A 116 -23.97 -38.25 2.10
N PRO A 117 -24.75 -38.95 1.25
CA PRO A 117 -24.37 -39.24 -0.13
C PRO A 117 -24.67 -38.06 -1.07
N GLY A 118 -23.80 -37.90 -2.07
CA GLY A 118 -24.04 -37.25 -3.37
C GLY A 118 -24.57 -35.82 -3.35
N ARG A 119 -23.67 -34.84 -3.23
CA ARG A 119 -23.96 -33.41 -3.53
C ARG A 119 -23.54 -33.11 -4.97
N PRO A 120 -24.36 -32.41 -5.77
CA PRO A 120 -23.94 -31.86 -7.07
C PRO A 120 -22.74 -30.94 -6.87
N GLU A 121 -21.76 -31.01 -7.78
CA GLU A 121 -20.58 -30.14 -7.79
C GLU A 121 -21.00 -28.67 -7.69
N GLU A 122 -20.78 -28.08 -6.50
CA GLU A 122 -20.81 -26.62 -6.31
C GLU A 122 -19.60 -26.04 -7.07
N PRO A 123 -19.75 -24.93 -7.81
CA PRO A 123 -18.62 -24.27 -8.44
C PRO A 123 -17.61 -23.90 -7.34
N GLU A 124 -16.33 -24.26 -7.55
CA GLU A 124 -15.24 -23.97 -6.63
C GLU A 124 -15.34 -22.53 -6.14
N ALA A 125 -15.50 -22.36 -4.82
CA ALA A 125 -15.43 -21.05 -4.20
C ALA A 125 -14.11 -20.39 -4.63
N PRO A 126 -14.11 -19.11 -5.03
CA PRO A 126 -12.88 -18.46 -5.44
C PRO A 126 -11.89 -18.55 -4.29
N GLU A 127 -10.75 -19.22 -4.50
CA GLU A 127 -9.67 -19.28 -3.52
C GLU A 127 -9.37 -17.84 -3.07
N GLU A 128 -9.62 -17.54 -1.78
CA GLU A 128 -9.25 -16.27 -1.19
C GLU A 128 -7.74 -16.12 -1.35
N LYS A 129 -7.32 -15.25 -2.30
CA LYS A 129 -5.91 -15.01 -2.58
C LYS A 129 -5.35 -14.15 -1.45
N SER A 130 -5.06 -14.72 -0.29
CA SER A 130 -4.36 -14.01 0.77
C SER A 130 -2.89 -13.82 0.39
N PHE A 131 -2.48 -12.56 0.29
CA PHE A 131 -1.07 -12.20 0.19
C PHE A 131 -0.58 -11.74 1.57
N MET A 132 0.72 -11.72 1.75
CA MET A 132 1.37 -11.15 2.91
C MET A 132 2.31 -10.04 2.46
N GLY A 133 2.31 -8.93 3.21
CA GLY A 133 3.27 -7.84 3.12
C GLY A 133 4.24 -7.89 4.29
N TRP A 134 5.54 -7.71 4.06
CA TRP A 134 6.58 -7.67 5.11
C TRP A 134 7.45 -6.42 5.00
N TRP A 135 7.75 -5.78 6.13
CA TRP A 135 8.70 -4.66 6.23
C TRP A 135 9.37 -4.64 7.61
N GLY A 136 10.70 -4.53 7.66
CA GLY A 136 11.46 -4.60 8.92
C GLY A 136 11.23 -5.90 9.68
N THR A 137 10.54 -5.85 10.82
CA THR A 137 10.11 -7.02 11.63
C THR A 137 8.60 -7.21 11.63
N ARG A 138 7.87 -6.41 10.86
CA ARG A 138 6.41 -6.45 10.77
C ARG A 138 5.96 -7.25 9.55
N SER A 139 4.74 -7.77 9.66
CA SER A 139 4.02 -8.39 8.56
C SER A 139 2.54 -8.13 8.69
N ARG A 140 1.84 -8.07 7.57
CA ARG A 140 0.38 -7.89 7.53
C ARG A 140 -0.22 -8.68 6.37
N GLU A 141 -1.39 -9.24 6.61
CA GLU A 141 -2.19 -9.87 5.56
C GLU A 141 -2.75 -8.80 4.61
N VAL A 142 -2.70 -9.11 3.32
CA VAL A 142 -3.06 -8.24 2.21
C VAL A 142 -4.14 -8.93 1.40
N ALA A 143 -5.38 -8.54 1.67
CA ALA A 143 -6.56 -9.12 1.02
C ALA A 143 -6.84 -8.50 -0.36
N ASP A 144 -6.41 -7.25 -0.58
CA ASP A 144 -6.70 -6.48 -1.78
C ASP A 144 -5.66 -5.38 -2.05
N ALA A 145 -5.81 -4.71 -3.18
CA ALA A 145 -4.94 -3.61 -3.61
C ALA A 145 -4.89 -2.43 -2.64
N GLY A 146 -6.03 -2.09 -2.00
CA GLY A 146 -6.09 -1.00 -1.03
C GLY A 146 -5.27 -1.32 0.22
N THR A 147 -5.31 -2.58 0.66
CA THR A 147 -4.50 -3.08 1.77
C THR A 147 -3.01 -3.07 1.41
N ALA A 148 -2.66 -3.39 0.16
CA ALA A 148 -1.28 -3.33 -0.33
C ALA A 148 -0.72 -1.91 -0.26
N GLU A 149 -1.51 -0.92 -0.67
CA GLU A 149 -1.17 0.51 -0.58
C GLU A 149 -1.02 0.95 0.87
N SER A 150 -1.93 0.56 1.75
CA SER A 150 -1.84 0.83 3.20
C SER A 150 -0.56 0.26 3.82
N VAL A 151 -0.14 -0.95 3.43
CA VAL A 151 1.13 -1.54 3.90
C VAL A 151 2.33 -0.71 3.47
N ILE A 152 2.33 -0.18 2.23
CA ILE A 152 3.43 0.66 1.75
C ILE A 152 3.45 2.00 2.50
N GLY A 153 2.29 2.63 2.69
CA GLY A 153 2.16 3.87 3.45
C GLY A 153 2.69 3.71 4.89
N GLU A 154 2.22 2.69 5.61
CA GLU A 154 2.66 2.42 6.98
C GLU A 154 4.18 2.12 7.05
N ALA A 155 4.72 1.40 6.07
CA ALA A 155 6.15 1.14 6.00
C ALA A 155 6.96 2.43 5.76
N ALA A 156 6.47 3.31 4.89
CA ALA A 156 7.12 4.58 4.57
C ALA A 156 7.04 5.60 5.73
N ASP A 157 5.95 5.63 6.49
CA ASP A 157 5.81 6.52 7.65
C ASP A 157 6.88 6.28 8.72
N ARG A 158 7.42 5.05 8.80
CA ARG A 158 8.50 4.72 9.73
C ARG A 158 9.80 5.50 9.44
N LEU A 159 10.00 5.94 8.20
CA LEU A 159 11.17 6.70 7.78
C LEU A 159 11.28 8.06 8.49
N LEU A 160 10.16 8.59 9.00
CA LEU A 160 10.11 9.87 9.70
C LEU A 160 10.72 9.83 11.12
N THR A 161 11.14 8.65 11.63
CA THR A 161 11.66 8.48 13.00
C THR A 161 13.20 8.56 13.12
N GLY A 162 13.90 9.11 12.12
CA GLY A 162 15.36 9.30 12.16
C GLY A 162 16.17 8.05 11.78
N GLY A 163 15.53 7.06 11.17
CA GLY A 163 16.17 5.89 10.59
C GLY A 163 16.82 6.16 9.23
N PRO A 164 17.38 5.13 8.56
CA PRO A 164 17.87 5.24 7.18
C PRO A 164 16.76 5.73 6.24
N ARG A 165 17.17 6.37 5.14
CA ARG A 165 16.29 7.17 4.27
C ARG A 165 15.22 6.36 3.52
N GLY A 166 15.38 5.05 3.39
CA GLY A 166 14.37 4.19 2.76
C GLY A 166 14.10 2.86 3.46
N VAL A 167 13.03 2.19 3.05
CA VAL A 167 12.52 0.93 3.62
C VAL A 167 12.36 -0.14 2.54
N ALA A 168 12.67 -1.39 2.89
CA ALA A 168 12.37 -2.54 2.05
C ALA A 168 11.04 -3.19 2.44
N ILE A 169 10.20 -3.43 1.43
CA ILE A 169 8.88 -4.02 1.53
C ILE A 169 8.84 -5.24 0.60
N ARG A 170 8.22 -6.33 1.04
CA ARG A 170 8.05 -7.56 0.25
C ARG A 170 6.59 -7.97 0.19
N PHE A 171 6.16 -8.52 -0.95
CA PHE A 171 4.82 -9.09 -1.12
C PHE A 171 4.90 -10.50 -1.70
N GLY A 172 4.08 -11.41 -1.18
CA GLY A 172 4.07 -12.82 -1.60
C GLY A 172 2.99 -13.67 -0.95
N LYS A 173 2.72 -14.84 -1.54
CA LYS A 173 1.91 -15.92 -0.96
C LYS A 173 2.86 -16.95 -0.36
N GLY A 174 3.22 -16.83 0.92
CA GLY A 174 4.16 -17.76 1.56
C GLY A 174 5.15 -17.07 2.49
N GLU A 175 6.39 -17.52 2.50
CA GLU A 175 7.44 -16.99 3.37
C GLU A 175 8.06 -15.68 2.83
N ARG A 176 8.56 -14.86 3.76
CA ARG A 176 9.14 -13.55 3.47
C ARG A 176 10.32 -13.61 2.49
N GLU A 177 11.13 -14.65 2.57
CA GLU A 177 12.35 -14.84 1.78
C GLU A 177 12.02 -15.18 0.32
N GLN A 178 10.90 -15.88 0.11
CA GLN A 178 10.41 -16.37 -1.16
C GLN A 178 9.46 -15.38 -1.87
N ALA A 179 9.12 -14.28 -1.19
CA ALA A 179 8.28 -13.22 -1.72
C ALA A 179 8.81 -12.71 -3.08
N PRO A 180 8.06 -12.89 -4.19
CA PRO A 180 8.54 -12.59 -5.52
C PRO A 180 8.66 -11.09 -5.76
N LEU A 181 7.77 -10.27 -5.20
CA LEU A 181 7.81 -8.83 -5.36
C LEU A 181 8.56 -8.19 -4.19
N ARG A 182 9.61 -7.41 -4.48
CA ARG A 182 10.31 -6.59 -3.50
C ARG A 182 10.32 -5.14 -3.96
N ILE A 183 10.03 -4.25 -3.05
CA ILE A 183 9.98 -2.80 -3.26
C ILE A 183 10.93 -2.16 -2.26
N TYR A 184 11.74 -1.24 -2.73
CA TYR A 184 12.62 -0.40 -1.94
C TYR A 184 12.18 1.02 -2.18
N ILE A 185 11.79 1.76 -1.14
CA ILE A 185 11.21 3.09 -1.30
C ILE A 185 11.90 4.09 -0.37
N ASP A 186 12.25 5.25 -0.93
CA ASP A 186 12.74 6.42 -0.21
C ASP A 186 11.87 7.61 -0.64
N THR A 187 10.92 7.95 0.22
CA THR A 187 9.96 9.04 -0.05
C THR A 187 10.64 10.41 0.00
N SER A 188 11.73 10.55 0.75
CA SER A 188 12.49 11.81 0.84
C SER A 188 13.26 12.12 -0.44
N ALA A 189 13.78 11.07 -1.10
CA ALA A 189 14.40 11.15 -2.41
C ALA A 189 13.38 11.14 -3.56
N GLY A 190 12.10 10.85 -3.27
CA GLY A 190 11.06 10.70 -4.31
C GLY A 190 11.32 9.52 -5.24
N ARG A 191 11.98 8.46 -4.72
CA ARG A 191 12.55 7.37 -5.53
C ARG A 191 12.23 6.00 -4.96
N ALA A 192 12.25 5.01 -5.84
CA ALA A 192 12.02 3.62 -5.51
C ALA A 192 12.79 2.69 -6.45
N ALA A 193 12.95 1.45 -6.01
CA ALA A 193 13.36 0.32 -6.85
C ALA A 193 12.35 -0.81 -6.66
N VAL A 194 11.99 -1.47 -7.76
CA VAL A 194 11.09 -2.63 -7.72
C VAL A 194 11.82 -3.81 -8.35
N SER A 195 11.73 -4.97 -7.71
CA SER A 195 12.26 -6.22 -8.25
C SER A 195 11.22 -7.33 -8.19
N TRP A 196 11.21 -8.15 -9.24
CA TRP A 196 10.39 -9.35 -9.35
C TRP A 196 11.30 -10.55 -9.50
N GLN A 197 11.32 -11.44 -8.51
CA GLN A 197 12.15 -12.64 -8.49
C GLN A 197 13.63 -12.34 -8.82
N GLY A 198 14.14 -11.20 -8.34
CA GLY A 198 15.51 -10.73 -8.59
C GLY A 198 15.66 -9.79 -9.79
N SER A 199 14.78 -9.88 -10.79
CA SER A 199 14.84 -9.00 -11.96
C SER A 199 14.35 -7.58 -11.63
N ALA A 200 15.16 -6.58 -11.95
CA ALA A 200 14.83 -5.17 -11.70
C ALA A 200 13.79 -4.63 -12.71
N GLY A 201 12.79 -3.93 -12.19
CA GLY A 201 11.83 -3.16 -12.97
C GLY A 201 12.26 -1.70 -13.09
N VAL A 202 12.09 -1.13 -14.27
CA VAL A 202 12.45 0.25 -14.60
C VAL A 202 11.21 0.98 -15.12
N GLU A 203 10.99 2.18 -14.62
CA GLU A 203 9.98 3.10 -15.15
C GLU A 203 10.58 3.92 -16.30
N SER A 204 9.87 3.97 -17.43
CA SER A 204 10.28 4.78 -18.57
C SER A 204 10.34 6.26 -18.19
N GLY A 205 11.42 6.95 -18.60
CA GLY A 205 11.57 8.39 -18.37
C GLY A 205 12.06 8.78 -16.98
N VAL A 206 12.38 7.82 -16.11
CA VAL A 206 13.06 8.09 -14.83
C VAL A 206 14.56 7.83 -15.02
N ASP A 207 15.37 8.86 -14.88
CA ASP A 207 16.83 8.75 -15.01
C ASP A 207 17.49 8.19 -13.73
N PRO A 208 18.59 7.44 -13.86
CA PRO A 208 19.41 7.08 -12.70
C PRO A 208 19.96 8.35 -12.04
N ASP A 209 20.13 8.30 -10.72
CA ASP A 209 20.59 9.44 -9.90
C ASP A 209 21.43 8.89 -8.75
N GLU A 210 21.04 9.08 -7.49
CA GLU A 210 21.74 8.53 -6.33
C GLU A 210 21.30 7.09 -5.99
N ALA A 211 22.21 6.35 -5.34
CA ALA A 211 21.92 5.02 -4.83
C ALA A 211 20.90 5.11 -3.68
N LEU A 212 19.95 4.16 -3.61
CA LEU A 212 19.05 4.08 -2.47
C LEU A 212 19.71 3.32 -1.33
N VAL A 213 19.66 3.87 -0.13
CA VAL A 213 20.12 3.21 1.10
C VAL A 213 18.90 2.87 1.94
N VAL A 214 18.58 1.58 2.04
CA VAL A 214 17.31 1.10 2.58
C VAL A 214 17.47 0.13 3.74
N GLU A 215 16.63 0.25 4.76
CA GLU A 215 16.54 -0.73 5.84
C GLU A 215 15.71 -1.93 5.40
N GLU A 216 16.34 -3.10 5.37
CA GLU A 216 15.62 -4.36 5.23
C GLU A 216 15.23 -4.96 6.59
N HIS A 217 16.12 -4.82 7.58
CA HIS A 217 15.93 -5.35 8.91
C HIS A 217 16.68 -4.47 9.94
N PRO A 218 16.08 -4.09 11.07
CA PRO A 218 16.66 -3.13 12.01
C PRO A 218 17.94 -3.61 12.71
N LYS A 219 18.21 -4.92 12.68
CA LYS A 219 19.44 -5.52 13.23
C LYS A 219 20.52 -5.83 12.18
N ARG A 220 20.31 -5.45 10.91
CA ARG A 220 21.26 -5.69 9.82
C ARG A 220 21.72 -4.35 9.24
N PRO A 221 22.92 -4.27 8.65
CA PRO A 221 23.32 -3.09 7.90
C PRO A 221 22.30 -2.76 6.80
N PRO A 222 22.08 -1.46 6.51
CA PRO A 222 21.27 -1.05 5.36
C PRO A 222 21.78 -1.65 4.06
N VAL A 223 20.87 -1.89 3.13
CA VAL A 223 21.18 -2.37 1.78
C VAL A 223 21.32 -1.18 0.85
N THR A 224 22.36 -1.18 0.02
CA THR A 224 22.54 -0.17 -1.03
C THR A 224 22.02 -0.72 -2.36
N ILE A 225 21.05 -0.03 -2.94
CA ILE A 225 20.51 -0.32 -4.28
C ILE A 225 21.17 0.66 -5.26
N PRO A 226 21.84 0.18 -6.31
CA PRO A 226 22.56 1.05 -7.23
C PRO A 226 21.59 1.91 -8.06
N PRO A 227 22.00 3.10 -8.51
CA PRO A 227 21.17 4.06 -9.25
C PRO A 227 20.42 3.47 -10.45
N GLU A 228 21.05 2.54 -11.16
CA GLU A 228 20.52 1.91 -12.38
C GLU A 228 19.29 1.03 -12.08
N ARG A 229 19.16 0.56 -10.84
CA ARG A 229 18.01 -0.21 -10.35
C ARG A 229 16.96 0.67 -9.65
N ALA A 230 17.35 1.85 -9.19
CA ALA A 230 16.50 2.82 -8.49
C ALA A 230 15.78 3.78 -9.43
N ARG A 231 15.20 3.24 -10.51
CA ARG A 231 14.59 4.02 -11.60
C ARG A 231 13.07 3.90 -11.60
N VAL A 232 12.46 3.94 -10.42
CA VAL A 232 11.01 3.87 -10.26
C VAL A 232 10.58 4.98 -9.30
N THR A 233 9.46 5.63 -9.58
CA THR A 233 8.84 6.59 -8.65
C THR A 233 8.06 5.86 -7.56
N PRO A 234 7.89 6.44 -6.36
CA PRO A 234 6.99 5.94 -5.32
C PRO A 234 5.61 5.56 -5.84
N ALA A 235 5.01 6.41 -6.68
CA ALA A 235 3.69 6.19 -7.26
C ALA A 235 3.65 4.92 -8.14
N THR A 236 4.65 4.73 -9.00
CA THR A 236 4.73 3.53 -9.84
C THR A 236 5.04 2.27 -9.03
N ALA A 237 5.82 2.38 -7.95
CA ALA A 237 6.04 1.26 -7.03
C ALA A 237 4.74 0.82 -6.33
N ILE A 238 3.91 1.77 -5.88
CA ILE A 238 2.58 1.49 -5.31
C ILE A 238 1.68 0.83 -6.34
N ARG A 239 1.64 1.36 -7.57
CA ARG A 239 0.88 0.76 -8.67
C ARG A 239 1.31 -0.68 -8.96
N ALA A 240 2.61 -0.95 -8.95
CA ALA A 240 3.15 -2.31 -9.15
C ALA A 240 2.71 -3.28 -8.04
N ALA A 241 2.68 -2.82 -6.78
CA ALA A 241 2.19 -3.63 -5.66
C ALA A 241 0.70 -3.96 -5.81
N ARG A 242 -0.11 -2.97 -6.15
CA ARG A 242 -1.55 -3.14 -6.39
C ARG A 242 -1.80 -4.16 -7.50
N GLU A 243 -1.15 -3.99 -8.64
CA GLU A 243 -1.28 -4.90 -9.78
C GLU A 243 -0.84 -6.33 -9.41
N TYR A 244 0.24 -6.49 -8.65
CA TYR A 244 0.65 -7.81 -8.18
C TYR A 244 -0.39 -8.46 -7.28
N VAL A 245 -0.95 -7.74 -6.32
CA VAL A 245 -1.95 -8.29 -5.40
C VAL A 245 -3.25 -8.63 -6.14
N GLU A 246 -3.68 -7.82 -7.09
CA GLU A 246 -4.87 -8.09 -7.91
C GLU A 246 -4.70 -9.31 -8.80
N THR A 247 -3.55 -9.40 -9.48
CA THR A 247 -3.34 -10.41 -10.53
C THR A 247 -2.63 -11.67 -10.05
N GLY A 248 -1.83 -11.57 -8.99
CA GLY A 248 -0.84 -12.56 -8.57
C GLY A 248 0.33 -12.72 -9.56
N ARG A 249 0.46 -11.84 -10.55
CA ARG A 249 1.42 -11.94 -11.65
C ARG A 249 2.45 -10.81 -11.60
N ARG A 250 3.52 -10.96 -12.38
CA ARG A 250 4.53 -9.92 -12.56
C ARG A 250 3.86 -8.61 -13.04
N PRO A 251 4.04 -7.47 -12.34
CA PRO A 251 3.42 -6.20 -12.73
C PRO A 251 3.81 -5.77 -14.14
N THR A 252 2.87 -5.28 -14.93
CA THR A 252 3.06 -4.86 -16.32
C THR A 252 3.36 -3.37 -16.44
N CYS A 253 3.14 -2.59 -15.38
CA CYS A 253 3.43 -1.15 -15.37
C CYS A 253 4.93 -0.78 -15.36
N LEU A 254 5.83 -1.76 -15.48
CA LEU A 254 7.29 -1.60 -15.44
C LEU A 254 7.94 -2.31 -16.63
N ASN A 255 9.01 -1.74 -17.15
CA ASN A 255 9.90 -2.44 -18.07
C ASN A 255 10.86 -3.29 -17.27
N TRP A 256 10.81 -4.60 -17.48
CA TRP A 256 11.68 -5.50 -16.76
C TRP A 256 12.93 -5.77 -17.57
N ASN A 257 14.08 -5.36 -17.04
CA ASN A 257 15.34 -5.79 -17.62
C ASN A 257 15.46 -7.30 -17.41
N ALA A 258 15.84 -8.02 -18.48
CA ALA A 258 16.36 -9.36 -18.31
C ALA A 258 17.59 -9.26 -17.39
N ASP A 259 17.65 -10.08 -16.35
CA ASP A 259 18.76 -10.07 -15.41
C ASP A 259 20.08 -10.16 -16.19
N PRO A 260 21.08 -9.30 -15.95
CA PRO A 260 22.44 -9.69 -16.31
C PRO A 260 22.73 -10.99 -15.54
N PRO A 261 23.33 -12.01 -16.19
CA PRO A 261 23.63 -13.27 -15.52
C PRO A 261 24.43 -13.00 -14.24
N PRO A 262 24.26 -13.81 -13.18
CA PRO A 262 25.03 -13.63 -11.97
C PRO A 262 26.50 -13.59 -12.36
N SER A 263 27.16 -12.46 -12.05
CA SER A 263 28.59 -12.31 -12.25
C SER A 263 29.24 -13.53 -11.61
N ARG A 264 29.84 -14.40 -12.43
CA ARG A 264 30.75 -15.43 -11.91
C ARG A 264 31.73 -14.68 -11.05
N VAL A 265 31.68 -14.92 -9.75
CA VAL A 265 32.83 -14.69 -8.90
C VAL A 265 33.90 -15.55 -9.55
N GLU A 266 34.82 -14.91 -10.28
CA GLU A 266 36.09 -15.55 -10.61
C GLU A 266 36.72 -15.86 -9.26
N GLU A 267 36.52 -17.11 -8.85
CA GLU A 267 37.29 -17.77 -7.84
C GLU A 267 38.73 -17.65 -8.33
N ILE A 268 39.42 -16.61 -7.86
CA ILE A 268 40.86 -16.47 -8.01
C ILE A 268 41.42 -17.71 -7.31
N ARG A 269 41.63 -18.76 -8.10
CA ARG A 269 42.51 -19.85 -7.73
C ARG A 269 43.89 -19.23 -7.69
N SER A 270 44.27 -18.77 -6.50
CA SER A 270 45.67 -18.57 -6.15
C SER A 270 46.36 -19.93 -6.22
N GLY A 271 46.79 -20.28 -7.43
CA GLY A 271 47.77 -21.32 -7.70
C GLY A 271 49.09 -20.65 -8.03
N GLU A 272 50.14 -21.11 -7.33
CA GLU A 272 51.58 -20.98 -7.64
C GLU A 272 52.25 -19.63 -7.40
N ALA A 273 53.02 -19.55 -6.30
CA ALA A 273 54.46 -19.87 -6.34
C ALA A 273 54.93 -20.37 -4.97
#